data_AF-A0A814XHT1-F1
#
_entry.id   AF-A0A814XHT1-F1
#
_cell.length_a   1.000
_cell.length_b   1.000
_cell.length_c   1.000
_cell.angle_alpha   90.00
_cell.angle_beta   90.00
_cell.angle_gamma   90.00
#
_symmetry.space_group_name_H-M   'P 1'
#
loop_
_entity.id
_entity.type
_entity.pdbx_description
1 polymer ?
#
loop_
_entity_poly.entity_id
_entity_poly.type
_entity_poly.pdbx_seq_one_letter_code
_entity_poly.pdbx_strand_id
1 'polypeptide(L)'
;MLVDLLIFFFSLIFISNASINCPDNETYNMESDGYRYLHKKDPLISVLYREWWFFALYDPKIDIGFCVGYSVADPAKTFHLQMAGIAGMLWTSTKNNSKNNLINILDSYEYSQFSAYKENATVSIGNSNFLKVLNPTTYELRGKSLDNQINWNLSFQQMSYPCQQGLDIPELLELDWISYMPSAFVFGTIQYENRTYSINTTAYHDHNYGAWPTNLFNWIWAQFHRVDKQFSLVLGSYHIPLTEDIYIGYIFIRWRNLRIKIGTLCEDQFHLKPLEWQIVDGRKYSIHNQIEAFNQQYKIDIDYKAKVSDNNPGGRGLGLKVFEQISFYQVILYEKQNQTWVVLEEDLNGFGFSEWSHADI
;
A
#
# COMPACT_ATOMS: atom_id res chain seq x y z
N MET A 1 6.04 3.68 30.26
CA MET A 1 6.41 2.47 29.48
C MET A 1 6.11 2.61 27.98
N LEU A 2 4.87 2.89 27.54
CA LEU A 2 4.58 3.11 26.10
C LEU A 2 5.22 4.40 25.53
N VAL A 3 5.18 5.49 26.28
CA VAL A 3 5.81 6.77 25.91
C VAL A 3 7.34 6.63 25.86
N ASP A 4 7.91 5.88 26.81
CA ASP A 4 9.35 5.61 26.85
C ASP A 4 9.81 4.75 25.68
N LEU A 5 8.96 3.81 25.21
CA LEU A 5 9.22 3.00 24.03
C LEU A 5 9.18 3.84 22.74
N LEU A 6 8.21 4.75 22.61
CA LEU A 6 8.15 5.71 21.50
C LEU A 6 9.38 6.64 21.49
N ILE A 7 9.76 7.18 22.65
CA ILE A 7 10.96 8.04 22.78
C ILE A 7 12.25 7.23 22.51
N PHE A 8 12.28 5.95 22.85
CA PHE A 8 13.39 5.05 22.52
C PHE A 8 13.48 4.79 21.00
N PHE A 9 12.34 4.64 20.31
CA PHE A 9 12.27 4.56 18.85
C PHE A 9 12.83 5.81 18.16
N PHE A 10 12.48 7.00 18.65
CA PHE A 10 12.99 8.24 18.07
C PHE A 10 14.46 8.49 18.42
N SER A 11 14.92 8.12 19.61
CA SER A 11 16.32 8.38 20.01
C SER A 11 17.35 7.46 19.34
N LEU A 12 16.97 6.26 18.90
CA LEU A 12 17.83 5.37 18.10
C LEU A 12 18.08 5.88 16.67
N ILE A 13 17.16 6.67 16.10
CA ILE A 13 17.29 7.23 14.74
C ILE A 13 18.36 8.35 14.68
N PHE A 14 18.74 8.95 15.81
CA PHE A 14 19.62 10.13 15.84
C PHE A 14 21.12 9.85 16.14
N ILE A 15 21.58 8.59 16.13
CA ILE A 15 22.97 8.26 16.48
C ILE A 15 23.68 7.50 15.35
N SER A 16 23.92 8.15 14.21
CA SER A 16 25.10 7.84 13.38
C SER A 16 25.46 9.01 12.45
N ASN A 17 26.56 9.71 12.73
CA ASN A 17 27.18 10.71 11.84
C ASN A 17 27.94 10.07 10.66
N ALA A 18 27.39 9.03 10.06
CA ALA A 18 27.87 8.51 8.78
C ALA A 18 26.81 8.90 7.76
N SER A 19 27.20 9.51 6.63
CA SER A 19 26.28 9.78 5.53
C SER A 19 25.61 8.46 5.11
N ILE A 20 24.38 8.20 5.57
CA ILE A 20 23.61 7.05 5.17
C ILE A 20 23.08 7.38 3.77
N ASN A 21 23.87 7.04 2.75
CA ASN A 21 23.27 6.83 1.44
C ASN A 21 22.38 5.59 1.58
N CYS A 22 21.07 5.73 1.34
CA CYS A 22 20.14 4.61 1.22
C CYS A 22 20.03 4.20 -0.27
N PRO A 23 20.97 3.44 -0.83
CA PRO A 23 20.84 3.00 -2.20
C PRO A 23 19.64 2.06 -2.34
N ASP A 24 18.85 2.25 -3.39
CA ASP A 24 17.78 1.33 -3.78
C ASP A 24 18.31 0.27 -4.78
N ASN A 25 19.32 -0.46 -4.33
CA ASN A 25 20.06 -1.41 -5.15
C ASN A 25 19.53 -2.84 -5.05
N GLU A 26 18.56 -3.08 -4.17
CA GLU A 26 18.02 -4.41 -3.94
C GLU A 26 17.27 -4.93 -5.16
N THR A 27 17.39 -6.22 -5.41
CA THR A 27 16.69 -6.90 -6.49
C THR A 27 15.79 -7.95 -5.87
N TYR A 28 14.50 -7.77 -6.07
CA TYR A 28 13.48 -8.66 -5.54
C TYR A 28 13.04 -9.65 -6.62
N ASN A 29 12.78 -10.87 -6.20
CA ASN A 29 12.35 -11.97 -7.06
C ASN A 29 10.99 -12.50 -6.58
N MET A 30 10.48 -13.58 -7.16
CA MET A 30 9.16 -14.11 -6.77
C MET A 30 9.11 -14.53 -5.29
N GLU A 31 10.19 -15.05 -4.74
CA GLU A 31 10.26 -15.47 -3.34
C GLU A 31 10.15 -14.29 -2.37
N SER A 32 10.56 -13.09 -2.81
CA SER A 32 10.39 -11.85 -2.03
C SER A 32 8.92 -11.50 -1.78
N ASP A 33 8.01 -11.97 -2.63
CA ASP A 33 6.56 -11.74 -2.59
C ASP A 33 5.78 -12.97 -2.10
N GLY A 34 6.50 -14.05 -1.77
CA GLY A 34 5.92 -15.29 -1.25
C GLY A 34 5.66 -15.22 0.25
N TYR A 35 4.85 -16.15 0.75
CA TYR A 35 4.42 -16.24 2.14
C TYR A 35 5.59 -16.17 3.14
N ARG A 36 5.53 -15.21 4.07
CA ARG A 36 6.69 -14.84 4.91
C ARG A 36 6.62 -15.36 6.33
N TYR A 37 5.52 -15.97 6.74
CA TYR A 37 5.42 -16.46 8.11
C TYR A 37 6.49 -17.54 8.39
N LEU A 38 7.45 -17.18 9.24
CA LEU A 38 8.49 -18.08 9.73
C LEU A 38 8.16 -18.50 11.17
N HIS A 39 7.87 -19.79 11.34
CA HIS A 39 7.69 -20.43 12.64
C HIS A 39 9.00 -20.36 13.45
N LYS A 40 9.22 -19.28 14.22
CA LYS A 40 10.36 -19.15 15.16
C LYS A 40 10.32 -17.94 16.11
N LYS A 41 9.27 -17.09 16.07
CA LYS A 41 9.15 -15.93 16.97
C LYS A 41 8.44 -16.29 18.27
N ASP A 42 8.61 -15.43 19.28
CA ASP A 42 7.87 -15.49 20.54
C ASP A 42 6.35 -15.64 20.24
N PRO A 43 5.63 -16.56 20.91
CA PRO A 43 4.18 -16.70 20.74
C PRO A 43 3.41 -15.38 20.89
N LEU A 44 3.81 -14.51 21.82
CA LEU A 44 3.16 -13.21 22.06
C LEU A 44 3.36 -12.22 20.91
N ILE A 45 4.45 -12.34 20.15
CA ILE A 45 4.67 -11.53 18.94
C ILE A 45 3.96 -12.18 17.76
N SER A 46 3.96 -13.52 17.71
CA SER A 46 3.36 -14.29 16.63
C SER A 46 1.84 -14.06 16.51
N VAL A 47 1.15 -13.78 17.62
CA VAL A 47 -0.29 -13.45 17.56
C VAL A 47 -0.58 -12.10 16.89
N LEU A 48 0.40 -11.20 16.86
CA LEU A 48 0.31 -9.92 16.15
C LEU A 48 0.71 -10.07 14.68
N TYR A 49 1.08 -11.28 14.24
CA TYR A 49 1.46 -11.51 12.87
C TYR A 49 0.28 -11.30 11.93
N ARG A 50 0.52 -10.51 10.89
CA ARG A 50 -0.42 -10.16 9.84
C ARG A 50 0.32 -10.18 8.52
N GLU A 51 -0.36 -10.64 7.50
CA GLU A 51 0.18 -10.65 6.16
C GLU A 51 -0.96 -10.47 5.16
N TRP A 52 -0.71 -9.66 4.13
CA TRP A 52 -1.66 -9.45 3.05
C TRP A 52 -1.00 -9.16 1.71
N TRP A 53 -1.63 -9.65 0.65
CA TRP A 53 -1.36 -9.30 -0.74
C TRP A 53 -2.48 -8.40 -1.23
N PHE A 54 -2.19 -7.13 -1.50
CA PHE A 54 -3.18 -6.14 -1.87
C PHE A 54 -2.98 -5.64 -3.29
N PHE A 55 -4.10 -5.44 -3.97
CA PHE A 55 -4.18 -5.05 -5.37
C PHE A 55 -5.14 -3.89 -5.50
N ALA A 56 -4.76 -2.89 -6.30
CA ALA A 56 -5.61 -1.72 -6.56
C ALA A 56 -5.54 -1.31 -8.04
N LEU A 57 -6.68 -0.87 -8.57
CA LEU A 57 -6.80 -0.33 -9.92
C LEU A 57 -7.87 0.75 -9.99
N TYR A 58 -7.73 1.62 -10.98
CA TYR A 58 -8.80 2.51 -11.43
C TYR A 58 -8.75 2.63 -12.95
N ASP A 59 -9.89 2.41 -13.60
CA ASP A 59 -10.07 2.59 -15.04
C ASP A 59 -10.83 3.89 -15.31
N PRO A 60 -10.13 4.99 -15.69
CA PRO A 60 -10.78 6.27 -15.95
C PRO A 60 -11.67 6.27 -17.19
N LYS A 61 -11.52 5.30 -18.12
CA LYS A 61 -12.32 5.25 -19.35
C LYS A 61 -13.75 4.82 -19.06
N ILE A 62 -13.91 3.87 -18.14
CA ILE A 62 -15.22 3.37 -17.71
C ILE A 62 -15.62 3.85 -16.31
N ASP A 63 -14.76 4.64 -15.65
CA ASP A 63 -14.97 5.21 -14.31
C ASP A 63 -15.21 4.12 -13.25
N ILE A 64 -14.35 3.09 -13.21
CA ILE A 64 -14.45 1.97 -12.26
C ILE A 64 -13.18 1.85 -11.45
N GLY A 65 -13.31 1.84 -10.13
CA GLY A 65 -12.22 1.56 -9.20
C GLY A 65 -12.41 0.22 -8.51
N PHE A 66 -11.32 -0.49 -8.24
CA PHE A 66 -11.38 -1.75 -7.52
C PHE A 66 -10.12 -1.97 -6.70
N CYS A 67 -10.28 -2.45 -5.47
CA CYS A 67 -9.18 -2.99 -4.69
C CYS A 67 -9.58 -4.28 -3.98
N VAL A 68 -8.62 -5.17 -3.78
CA VAL A 68 -8.82 -6.43 -3.06
C VAL A 68 -7.52 -6.87 -2.40
N GLY A 69 -7.64 -7.34 -1.17
CA GLY A 69 -6.57 -7.93 -0.38
C GLY A 69 -6.90 -9.37 -0.01
N TYR A 70 -5.89 -10.24 -0.11
CA TYR A 70 -5.89 -11.59 0.45
C TYR A 70 -5.08 -11.55 1.72
N SER A 71 -5.64 -11.95 2.86
CA SER A 71 -4.96 -11.79 4.15
C SER A 71 -5.00 -13.03 5.03
N VAL A 72 -4.04 -13.07 5.95
CA VAL A 72 -3.96 -14.07 7.02
C VAL A 72 -3.49 -13.41 8.33
N ALA A 73 -4.03 -13.88 9.46
CA ALA A 73 -3.71 -13.41 10.79
C ALA A 73 -3.53 -14.58 11.77
N ASP A 74 -2.67 -14.38 12.78
CA ASP A 74 -2.35 -15.36 13.84
C ASP A 74 -2.14 -16.80 13.30
N PRO A 75 -1.26 -17.02 12.31
CA PRO A 75 -0.99 -18.37 11.79
C PRO A 75 -0.40 -19.32 12.86
N ALA A 76 0.12 -18.78 13.96
CA ALA A 76 0.59 -19.53 15.12
C ALA A 76 -0.53 -20.16 15.95
N LYS A 77 -1.78 -19.68 15.80
CA LYS A 77 -2.94 -20.06 16.61
C LYS A 77 -2.75 -19.78 18.09
N THR A 78 -2.01 -18.72 18.43
CA THR A 78 -1.60 -18.45 19.82
C THR A 78 -2.79 -18.19 20.74
N PHE A 79 -3.83 -17.50 20.26
CA PHE A 79 -5.05 -17.23 21.03
C PHE A 79 -6.33 -17.71 20.33
N HIS A 80 -6.21 -18.67 19.42
CA HIS A 80 -7.31 -19.14 18.57
C HIS A 80 -7.96 -18.03 17.71
N LEU A 81 -7.19 -16.98 17.38
CA LEU A 81 -7.64 -15.86 16.55
C LEU A 81 -7.26 -16.03 15.08
N GLN A 82 -6.80 -17.22 14.69
CA GLN A 82 -6.39 -17.48 13.32
C GLN A 82 -7.55 -17.23 12.35
N MET A 83 -7.31 -16.41 11.34
CA MET A 83 -8.29 -16.12 10.30
C MET A 83 -7.58 -15.89 8.97
N ALA A 84 -8.28 -16.24 7.91
CA ALA A 84 -7.97 -15.77 6.57
C ALA A 84 -9.11 -14.89 6.08
N GLY A 85 -8.79 -13.94 5.20
CA GLY A 85 -9.77 -12.95 4.79
C GLY A 85 -9.59 -12.50 3.36
N ILE A 86 -10.71 -12.09 2.77
CA ILE A 86 -10.73 -11.26 1.57
C ILE A 86 -11.38 -9.94 1.97
N ALA A 87 -10.67 -8.84 1.75
CA ALA A 87 -11.17 -7.50 2.03
C ALA A 87 -10.95 -6.61 0.82
N GLY A 88 -11.94 -5.83 0.41
CA GLY A 88 -11.84 -5.03 -0.80
C GLY A 88 -13.05 -4.13 -1.03
N MET A 89 -12.97 -3.36 -2.11
CA MET A 89 -13.98 -2.37 -2.48
C MET A 89 -14.12 -2.31 -4.00
N LEU A 90 -15.35 -2.11 -4.47
CA LEU A 90 -15.67 -1.76 -5.84
C LEU A 90 -16.34 -0.38 -5.85
N TRP A 91 -15.72 0.57 -6.55
CA TRP A 91 -16.32 1.85 -6.89
C TRP A 91 -16.91 1.75 -8.30
N THR A 92 -18.24 1.69 -8.38
CA THR A 92 -18.97 1.61 -9.66
C THR A 92 -19.06 2.95 -10.40
N SER A 93 -18.69 4.05 -9.74
CA SER A 93 -18.41 5.36 -10.33
C SER A 93 -17.78 6.29 -9.31
N THR A 94 -16.72 7.00 -9.70
CA THR A 94 -16.04 8.02 -8.87
C THR A 94 -16.60 9.43 -9.07
N LYS A 95 -17.39 9.65 -10.12
CA LYS A 95 -17.86 10.99 -10.51
C LYS A 95 -18.94 11.59 -9.59
N ASN A 96 -19.62 10.78 -8.77
CA ASN A 96 -20.82 11.22 -8.05
C ASN A 96 -20.77 11.11 -6.52
N ASN A 97 -19.64 10.72 -5.89
CA ASN A 97 -19.48 10.55 -4.41
C ASN A 97 -20.74 10.05 -3.69
N SER A 98 -21.47 9.17 -4.36
CA SER A 98 -22.72 8.60 -3.90
C SER A 98 -22.34 7.34 -3.13
N LYS A 99 -22.80 7.22 -1.88
CA LYS A 99 -22.61 5.99 -1.09
C LYS A 99 -23.15 4.75 -1.81
N ASN A 100 -24.09 4.90 -2.74
CA ASN A 100 -24.63 3.79 -3.54
C ASN A 100 -23.65 3.28 -4.61
N ASN A 101 -22.55 3.98 -4.86
CA ASN A 101 -21.57 3.57 -5.85
C ASN A 101 -20.46 2.68 -5.26
N LEU A 102 -20.45 2.51 -3.94
CA LEU A 102 -19.47 1.72 -3.22
C LEU A 102 -20.06 0.36 -2.84
N ILE A 103 -19.35 -0.70 -3.19
CA ILE A 103 -19.66 -2.06 -2.76
C ILE A 103 -18.46 -2.61 -2.01
N ASN A 104 -18.77 -3.20 -0.86
CA ASN A 104 -17.82 -3.65 0.13
C ASN A 104 -17.64 -5.16 0.05
N ILE A 105 -16.40 -5.63 0.05
CA ILE A 105 -16.04 -7.04 0.16
C ILE A 105 -15.40 -7.22 1.53
N LEU A 106 -16.02 -8.04 2.38
CA LEU A 106 -15.46 -8.43 3.67
C LEU A 106 -15.88 -9.87 3.98
N ASP A 107 -15.02 -10.79 3.57
CA ASP A 107 -15.23 -12.21 3.77
C ASP A 107 -14.19 -12.74 4.75
N SER A 108 -14.64 -13.55 5.70
CA SER A 108 -13.78 -14.24 6.66
C SER A 108 -13.88 -15.74 6.45
N TYR A 109 -12.74 -16.41 6.59
CA TYR A 109 -12.58 -17.84 6.38
C TYR A 109 -11.79 -18.45 7.53
N GLU A 110 -12.08 -19.71 7.81
CA GLU A 110 -11.27 -20.50 8.73
C GLU A 110 -9.85 -20.64 8.19
N TYR A 111 -8.84 -20.60 9.06
CA TYR A 111 -7.45 -20.76 8.65
C TYR A 111 -7.18 -22.08 7.90
N SER A 112 -7.96 -23.14 8.17
CA SER A 112 -7.87 -24.41 7.44
C SER A 112 -8.22 -24.30 5.94
N GLN A 113 -8.83 -23.20 5.53
CA GLN A 113 -9.19 -22.90 4.14
C GLN A 113 -8.15 -22.01 3.44
N PHE A 114 -7.07 -21.64 4.13
CA PHE A 114 -5.98 -20.84 3.60
C PHE A 114 -4.80 -21.72 3.21
N SER A 115 -4.18 -21.39 2.07
CA SER A 115 -2.87 -21.90 1.69
C SER A 115 -2.10 -20.84 0.93
N ALA A 116 -0.78 -20.79 1.12
CA ALA A 116 0.10 -19.88 0.42
C ALA A 116 1.48 -20.52 0.21
N TYR A 117 2.17 -20.13 -0.85
CA TYR A 117 3.51 -20.64 -1.19
C TYR A 117 4.58 -19.70 -0.67
N LYS A 118 5.75 -20.24 -0.28
CA LYS A 118 6.89 -19.42 0.16
C LYS A 118 7.72 -18.92 -1.01
N GLU A 119 7.70 -19.68 -2.10
CA GLU A 119 8.51 -19.48 -3.29
C GLU A 119 7.93 -18.38 -4.21
N ASN A 120 6.67 -18.01 -4.03
CA ASN A 120 5.97 -16.96 -4.77
C ASN A 120 4.64 -16.58 -4.11
N ALA A 121 4.01 -15.50 -4.58
CA ALA A 121 2.74 -14.98 -4.08
C ALA A 121 1.50 -15.85 -4.36
N THR A 122 1.62 -17.13 -4.69
CA THR A 122 0.43 -17.97 -4.93
C THR A 122 -0.31 -18.21 -3.61
N VAL A 123 -1.58 -17.80 -3.57
CA VAL A 123 -2.47 -17.88 -2.40
C VAL A 123 -3.83 -18.44 -2.82
N SER A 124 -4.42 -19.27 -1.96
CA SER A 124 -5.80 -19.75 -2.10
C SER A 124 -6.55 -19.58 -0.77
N ILE A 125 -7.74 -19.00 -0.83
CA ILE A 125 -8.65 -18.85 0.31
C ILE A 125 -10.02 -19.43 -0.05
N GLY A 126 -10.46 -20.43 0.71
CA GLY A 126 -11.68 -21.16 0.41
C GLY A 126 -11.59 -21.88 -0.94
N ASN A 127 -12.75 -22.07 -1.58
CA ASN A 127 -12.87 -22.81 -2.85
C ASN A 127 -12.96 -21.89 -4.07
N SER A 128 -12.84 -20.57 -3.89
CA SER A 128 -13.20 -19.62 -4.94
C SER A 128 -12.30 -18.41 -5.06
N ASN A 129 -11.37 -18.17 -4.13
CA ASN A 129 -10.48 -17.01 -4.16
C ASN A 129 -9.02 -17.45 -4.32
N PHE A 130 -8.39 -16.99 -5.38
CA PHE A 130 -7.06 -17.39 -5.83
C PHE A 130 -6.25 -16.19 -6.30
N LEU A 131 -5.04 -16.06 -5.78
CA LEU A 131 -3.93 -15.34 -6.38
C LEU A 131 -2.97 -16.39 -6.92
N LYS A 132 -2.67 -16.36 -8.22
CA LYS A 132 -1.80 -17.35 -8.87
C LYS A 132 -0.68 -16.65 -9.62
N VAL A 133 0.57 -16.99 -9.28
CA VAL A 133 1.74 -16.54 -10.02
C VAL A 133 1.91 -17.42 -11.25
N LEU A 134 1.82 -16.83 -12.45
CA LEU A 134 2.01 -17.54 -13.72
C LEU A 134 3.48 -17.54 -14.15
N ASN A 135 4.17 -16.43 -13.90
CA ASN A 135 5.60 -16.23 -14.12
C ASN A 135 6.09 -15.03 -13.27
N PRO A 136 7.40 -14.69 -13.26
CA PRO A 136 7.94 -13.62 -12.41
C PRO A 136 7.32 -12.23 -12.59
N THR A 137 6.59 -12.00 -13.67
CA THR A 137 6.02 -10.70 -14.04
C THR A 137 4.52 -10.75 -14.27
N THR A 138 3.86 -11.91 -14.10
CA THR A 138 2.45 -12.06 -14.45
C THR A 138 1.68 -12.84 -13.41
N TYR A 139 0.68 -12.19 -12.81
CA TYR A 139 -0.20 -12.76 -11.78
C TYR A 139 -1.63 -12.85 -12.31
N GLU A 140 -2.37 -13.85 -11.85
CA GLU A 140 -3.80 -14.01 -12.10
C GLU A 140 -4.56 -13.97 -10.78
N LEU A 141 -5.60 -13.15 -10.73
CA LEU A 141 -6.53 -13.04 -9.61
C LEU A 141 -7.89 -13.55 -10.04
N ARG A 142 -8.42 -14.53 -9.33
CA ARG A 142 -9.78 -15.04 -9.54
C ARG A 142 -10.49 -15.14 -8.21
N GLY A 143 -11.66 -14.56 -8.11
CA GLY A 143 -12.38 -14.54 -6.84
C GLY A 143 -13.84 -14.17 -6.96
N LYS A 144 -14.54 -14.37 -5.85
CA LYS A 144 -15.92 -13.89 -5.65
C LYS A 144 -16.17 -13.66 -4.16
N SER A 145 -17.02 -12.69 -3.87
CA SER A 145 -17.50 -12.45 -2.52
C SER A 145 -18.38 -13.62 -2.04
N LEU A 146 -18.43 -13.87 -0.72
CA LEU A 146 -19.23 -14.95 -0.14
C LEU A 146 -20.73 -14.81 -0.43
N ASP A 147 -21.22 -13.58 -0.46
CA ASP A 147 -22.60 -13.25 -0.84
C ASP A 147 -22.86 -13.39 -2.36
N ASN A 148 -21.83 -13.69 -3.14
CA ASN A 148 -21.83 -13.82 -4.60
C ASN A 148 -22.27 -12.55 -5.35
N GLN A 149 -22.22 -11.38 -4.72
CA GLN A 149 -22.57 -10.12 -5.37
C GLN A 149 -21.49 -9.64 -6.34
N ILE A 150 -20.20 -9.87 -6.01
CA ILE A 150 -19.07 -9.47 -6.83
C ILE A 150 -18.25 -10.71 -7.22
N ASN A 151 -17.79 -10.75 -8.47
CA ASN A 151 -16.71 -11.63 -8.89
C ASN A 151 -15.64 -10.88 -9.69
N TRP A 152 -14.42 -11.40 -9.69
CA TRP A 152 -13.30 -10.84 -10.43
C TRP A 152 -12.48 -11.94 -11.08
N ASN A 153 -11.98 -11.63 -12.27
CA ASN A 153 -11.01 -12.44 -12.99
C ASN A 153 -10.07 -11.46 -13.72
N LEU A 154 -8.89 -11.26 -13.18
CA LEU A 154 -7.95 -10.21 -13.59
C LEU A 154 -6.57 -10.81 -13.81
N SER A 155 -5.88 -10.35 -14.84
CA SER A 155 -4.49 -10.69 -15.13
C SER A 155 -3.64 -9.42 -15.00
N PHE A 156 -2.65 -9.46 -14.12
CA PHE A 156 -1.72 -8.38 -13.86
C PHE A 156 -0.38 -8.68 -14.51
N GLN A 157 0.17 -7.70 -15.21
CA GLN A 157 1.51 -7.74 -15.80
C GLN A 157 2.35 -6.61 -15.20
N GLN A 158 3.46 -6.96 -14.56
CA GLN A 158 4.39 -6.01 -13.98
C GLN A 158 4.99 -5.10 -15.07
N MET A 159 4.97 -3.79 -14.84
CA MET A 159 5.53 -2.76 -15.72
C MET A 159 6.70 -2.00 -15.09
N SER A 160 6.93 -2.19 -13.78
CA SER A 160 8.00 -1.55 -13.02
C SER A 160 8.56 -2.51 -11.99
N TYR A 161 9.88 -2.42 -11.75
CA TYR A 161 10.58 -3.29 -10.80
C TYR A 161 10.12 -3.04 -9.36
N PRO A 162 10.15 -4.07 -8.49
CA PRO A 162 9.75 -3.94 -7.10
C PRO A 162 10.57 -2.91 -6.30
N CYS A 163 9.99 -2.44 -5.20
CA CYS A 163 10.66 -1.71 -4.13
C CYS A 163 10.17 -2.22 -2.77
N GLN A 164 11.04 -2.26 -1.77
CA GLN A 164 10.67 -2.61 -0.40
C GLN A 164 11.04 -1.49 0.56
N GLN A 165 10.12 -1.23 1.49
CA GLN A 165 10.45 -0.62 2.76
C GLN A 165 10.46 -1.70 3.83
N GLY A 166 11.63 -1.95 4.41
CA GLY A 166 11.73 -2.71 5.65
C GLY A 166 11.93 -1.79 6.84
N LEU A 167 11.19 -2.02 7.91
CA LEU A 167 11.49 -1.50 9.23
C LEU A 167 11.70 -2.69 10.15
N ASP A 168 12.96 -3.09 10.33
CA ASP A 168 13.31 -4.12 11.30
C ASP A 168 13.67 -3.46 12.63
N ILE A 169 12.85 -3.73 13.63
CA ILE A 169 13.14 -3.41 15.01
C ILE A 169 13.30 -4.74 15.73
N PRO A 170 14.55 -5.17 15.97
CA PRO A 170 14.82 -6.46 16.57
C PRO A 170 13.98 -6.71 17.81
N GLU A 171 13.45 -7.94 17.91
CA GLU A 171 12.74 -8.48 19.08
C GLU A 171 11.33 -7.94 19.36
N LEU A 172 10.84 -6.89 18.70
CA LEU A 172 9.53 -6.32 19.02
C LEU A 172 8.59 -6.16 17.83
N LEU A 173 9.08 -5.66 16.69
CA LEU A 173 8.24 -5.30 15.54
C LEU A 173 8.94 -5.72 14.25
N GLU A 174 8.19 -6.39 13.39
CA GLU A 174 8.58 -6.62 12.01
C GLU A 174 7.48 -6.00 11.16
N LEU A 175 7.83 -4.95 10.42
CA LEU A 175 6.96 -4.36 9.43
C LEU A 175 7.73 -4.30 8.12
N ASP A 176 7.39 -5.21 7.23
CA ASP A 176 7.91 -5.21 5.88
C ASP A 176 6.78 -4.91 4.89
N TRP A 177 7.09 -4.01 3.97
CA TRP A 177 6.23 -3.63 2.87
C TRP A 177 7.01 -3.73 1.58
N ILE A 178 6.63 -4.68 0.71
CA ILE A 178 7.12 -4.76 -0.65
C ILE A 178 6.05 -4.32 -1.62
N SER A 179 6.29 -3.23 -2.35
CA SER A 179 5.51 -2.94 -3.56
C SER A 179 6.08 -3.78 -4.68
N TYR A 180 5.50 -4.95 -4.88
CA TYR A 180 5.98 -5.91 -5.86
C TYR A 180 5.66 -5.50 -7.29
N MET A 181 4.50 -4.88 -7.52
CA MET A 181 4.19 -4.22 -8.78
C MET A 181 3.83 -2.75 -8.52
N PRO A 182 4.82 -1.86 -8.32
CA PRO A 182 4.59 -0.41 -8.19
C PRO A 182 3.86 0.19 -9.39
N SER A 183 3.97 -0.49 -10.54
CA SER A 183 3.15 -0.27 -11.72
C SER A 183 2.91 -1.62 -12.40
N ALA A 184 1.65 -1.88 -12.72
CA ALA A 184 1.21 -3.02 -13.49
C ALA A 184 0.24 -2.57 -14.58
N PHE A 185 0.12 -3.38 -15.62
CA PHE A 185 -1.02 -3.35 -16.53
C PHE A 185 -1.99 -4.47 -16.13
N VAL A 186 -3.29 -4.18 -16.13
CA VAL A 186 -4.32 -5.15 -15.76
C VAL A 186 -5.38 -5.25 -16.83
N PHE A 187 -5.78 -6.48 -17.14
CA PHE A 187 -6.91 -6.76 -18.00
C PHE A 187 -7.76 -7.90 -17.44
N GLY A 188 -9.05 -7.91 -17.80
CA GLY A 188 -9.97 -8.96 -17.39
C GLY A 188 -11.37 -8.41 -17.12
N THR A 189 -12.06 -9.00 -16.15
CA THR A 189 -13.44 -8.64 -15.84
C THR A 189 -13.70 -8.55 -14.34
N ILE A 190 -14.54 -7.59 -13.97
CA ILE A 190 -15.22 -7.54 -12.68
C ILE A 190 -16.71 -7.62 -12.96
N GLN A 191 -17.43 -8.54 -12.33
CA GLN A 191 -18.89 -8.59 -12.39
C GLN A 191 -19.48 -8.14 -11.07
N TYR A 192 -20.49 -7.29 -11.14
CA TYR A 192 -21.33 -6.93 -10.00
C TYR A 192 -22.79 -6.90 -10.46
N GLU A 193 -23.66 -7.60 -9.72
CA GLU A 193 -25.04 -7.86 -10.11
C GLU A 193 -25.11 -8.44 -11.56
N ASN A 194 -25.89 -7.81 -12.43
CA ASN A 194 -26.07 -8.20 -13.83
C ASN A 194 -25.14 -7.42 -14.78
N ARG A 195 -24.09 -6.78 -14.27
CA ARG A 195 -23.15 -5.99 -15.08
C ARG A 195 -21.75 -6.60 -15.04
N THR A 196 -21.12 -6.65 -16.21
CA THR A 196 -19.71 -7.04 -16.36
C THR A 196 -18.91 -5.84 -16.84
N TYR A 197 -17.94 -5.42 -16.04
CA TYR A 197 -16.97 -4.39 -16.38
C TYR A 197 -15.75 -5.04 -17.02
N SER A 198 -15.46 -4.68 -18.26
CA SER A 198 -14.22 -5.09 -18.94
C SER A 198 -13.10 -4.15 -18.53
N ILE A 199 -12.14 -4.65 -17.78
CA ILE A 199 -11.03 -3.88 -17.24
C ILE A 199 -9.88 -3.89 -18.24
N ASN A 200 -9.32 -2.71 -18.53
CA ASN A 200 -8.14 -2.57 -19.38
C ASN A 200 -7.40 -1.26 -19.04
N THR A 201 -6.66 -1.31 -17.93
CA THR A 201 -6.06 -0.13 -17.30
C THR A 201 -4.74 -0.47 -16.62
N THR A 202 -4.18 0.48 -15.89
CA THR A 202 -3.01 0.30 -15.05
C THR A 202 -3.41 0.01 -13.60
N ALA A 203 -2.54 -0.66 -12.86
CA ALA A 203 -2.81 -1.15 -11.52
C ALA A 203 -1.56 -1.21 -10.67
N TYR A 204 -1.75 -1.64 -9.42
CA TYR A 204 -0.73 -1.72 -8.40
C TYR A 204 -0.90 -3.02 -7.60
N HIS A 205 0.23 -3.54 -7.10
CA HIS A 205 0.26 -4.62 -6.12
C HIS A 205 1.38 -4.42 -5.08
N ASP A 206 1.04 -4.64 -3.81
CA ASP A 206 2.00 -4.90 -2.75
C ASP A 206 1.67 -6.12 -1.91
N HIS A 207 2.68 -6.47 -1.13
CA HIS A 207 2.63 -7.48 -0.10
C HIS A 207 3.21 -6.89 1.18
N ASN A 208 2.48 -7.04 2.27
CA ASN A 208 2.88 -6.55 3.58
C ASN A 208 2.84 -7.71 4.54
N TYR A 209 3.83 -7.81 5.41
CA TYR A 209 3.94 -8.91 6.34
C TYR A 209 4.74 -8.54 7.57
N GLY A 210 4.56 -9.32 8.64
CA GLY A 210 5.26 -9.15 9.89
C GLY A 210 4.31 -9.06 11.08
N ALA A 211 4.83 -8.63 12.23
CA ALA A 211 4.09 -8.56 13.49
C ALA A 211 4.16 -7.16 14.08
N TRP A 212 3.01 -6.47 14.17
CA TRP A 212 2.93 -5.15 14.78
C TRP A 212 1.55 -4.85 15.38
N PRO A 213 1.47 -3.99 16.41
CA PRO A 213 0.21 -3.50 16.96
C PRO A 213 -0.33 -2.43 16.02
N THR A 214 -1.02 -2.88 14.99
CA THR A 214 -1.49 -2.05 13.88
C THR A 214 -2.34 -0.86 14.32
N ASN A 215 -2.96 -0.93 15.50
CA ASN A 215 -3.78 0.14 16.10
C ASN A 215 -2.99 1.28 16.75
N LEU A 216 -1.66 1.19 16.81
CA LEU A 216 -0.80 2.21 17.40
C LEU A 216 -0.12 3.11 16.36
N PHE A 217 -0.34 2.85 15.06
CA PHE A 217 0.34 3.57 13.98
C PHE A 217 -0.65 4.25 13.04
N ASN A 218 -0.49 5.56 12.90
CA ASN A 218 -1.12 6.35 11.85
C ASN A 218 -0.20 6.34 10.63
N TRP A 219 -0.50 5.45 9.68
CA TRP A 219 0.20 5.41 8.42
C TRP A 219 -0.61 6.13 7.33
N ILE A 220 0.16 6.68 6.42
CA ILE A 220 -0.29 7.26 5.17
C ILE A 220 0.45 6.48 4.10
N TRP A 221 -0.28 6.00 3.13
CA TRP A 221 0.32 5.33 1.99
C TRP A 221 -0.28 5.89 0.70
N ALA A 222 0.53 5.92 -0.36
CA ALA A 222 0.08 6.32 -1.66
C ALA A 222 0.91 5.67 -2.75
N GLN A 223 0.30 5.48 -3.91
CA GLN A 223 1.00 5.10 -5.13
C GLN A 223 0.43 5.85 -6.31
N PHE A 224 1.30 6.08 -7.29
CA PHE A 224 0.91 6.66 -8.55
C PHE A 224 1.88 6.20 -9.64
N HIS A 225 1.36 5.97 -10.84
CA HIS A 225 2.20 5.55 -11.96
C HIS A 225 1.66 6.06 -13.30
N ARG A 226 2.58 6.21 -14.25
CA ARG A 226 2.34 6.55 -15.66
C ARG A 226 3.19 5.64 -16.53
N VAL A 227 2.56 4.57 -17.02
CA VAL A 227 3.23 3.55 -17.86
C VAL A 227 3.82 4.19 -19.12
N ASP A 228 3.11 5.13 -19.74
CA ASP A 228 3.56 5.86 -20.94
C ASP A 228 4.78 6.74 -20.70
N LYS A 229 5.02 7.14 -19.43
CA LYS A 229 6.19 7.92 -19.01
C LYS A 229 7.26 7.06 -18.32
N GLN A 230 7.06 5.74 -18.25
CA GLN A 230 7.92 4.81 -17.51
C GLN A 230 8.17 5.28 -16.07
N PHE A 231 7.12 5.79 -15.42
CA PHE A 231 7.18 6.38 -14.10
C PHE A 231 6.28 5.62 -13.12
N SER A 232 6.80 5.32 -11.93
CA SER A 232 6.00 4.88 -10.79
C SER A 232 6.57 5.43 -9.50
N LEU A 233 5.70 5.85 -8.59
CA LEU A 233 6.05 6.21 -7.23
C LEU A 233 5.24 5.37 -6.23
N VAL A 234 5.89 5.10 -5.11
CA VAL A 234 5.25 4.59 -3.89
C VAL A 234 5.71 5.46 -2.74
N LEU A 235 4.76 5.95 -1.97
CA LEU A 235 4.98 6.79 -0.81
C LEU A 235 4.41 6.09 0.42
N GLY A 236 5.18 6.10 1.50
CA GLY A 236 4.69 5.77 2.84
C GLY A 236 5.13 6.83 3.83
N SER A 237 4.28 7.10 4.81
CA SER A 237 4.52 8.11 5.83
C SER A 237 3.83 7.74 7.12
N TYR A 238 4.40 8.18 8.25
CA TYR A 238 3.89 7.96 9.59
C TYR A 238 3.76 9.29 10.30
N HIS A 239 2.62 9.50 10.97
CA HIS A 239 2.42 10.65 11.84
C HIS A 239 3.04 10.38 13.21
N ILE A 240 3.86 11.31 13.70
CA ILE A 240 4.43 11.23 15.05
C ILE A 240 3.41 11.79 16.05
N PRO A 241 2.82 10.98 16.96
CA PRO A 241 1.69 11.40 17.80
C PRO A 241 1.98 12.59 18.73
N LEU A 242 3.25 12.83 19.08
CA LEU A 242 3.65 13.83 20.07
C LEU A 242 4.04 15.19 19.45
N THR A 243 3.97 15.31 18.13
CA THR A 243 4.35 16.53 17.41
C THR A 243 3.23 16.88 16.45
N GLU A 244 2.67 18.08 16.58
CA GLU A 244 1.74 18.59 15.57
C GLU A 244 2.50 18.73 14.24
N ASP A 245 1.98 18.11 13.17
CA ASP A 245 2.40 18.29 11.77
C ASP A 245 3.79 17.76 11.37
N ILE A 246 4.42 16.86 12.15
CA ILE A 246 5.65 16.17 11.71
C ILE A 246 5.33 14.77 11.20
N TYR A 247 5.71 14.54 9.96
CA TYR A 247 5.60 13.26 9.27
C TYR A 247 6.99 12.72 8.94
N ILE A 248 7.18 11.44 9.20
CA ILE A 248 8.35 10.68 8.74
C ILE A 248 7.89 9.85 7.56
N GLY A 249 8.54 9.99 6.41
CA GLY A 249 8.12 9.30 5.22
C GLY A 249 9.26 8.96 4.27
N TYR A 250 8.88 8.20 3.26
CA TYR A 250 9.74 7.74 2.20
C TYR A 250 8.98 7.77 0.88
N ILE A 251 9.73 7.92 -0.21
CA ILE A 251 9.26 7.86 -1.58
C ILE A 251 10.24 7.00 -2.37
N PHE A 252 9.72 5.92 -2.94
CA PHE A 252 10.41 5.16 -3.99
C PHE A 252 9.92 5.65 -5.33
N ILE A 253 10.85 5.95 -6.23
CA ILE A 253 10.57 6.36 -7.59
C ILE A 253 11.29 5.40 -8.54
N ARG A 254 10.58 5.00 -9.59
CA ARG A 254 11.13 4.31 -10.75
C ARG A 254 10.86 5.20 -11.95
N TRP A 255 11.90 5.66 -12.64
CA TRP A 255 11.77 6.55 -13.79
C TRP A 255 12.83 6.23 -14.85
N ARG A 256 12.43 5.77 -16.04
CA ARG A 256 13.33 5.50 -17.18
C ARG A 256 14.61 4.72 -16.80
N ASN A 257 14.47 3.68 -15.99
CA ASN A 257 15.52 2.84 -15.38
C ASN A 257 16.24 3.40 -14.14
N LEU A 258 15.99 4.64 -13.75
CA LEU A 258 16.48 5.18 -12.48
C LEU A 258 15.65 4.64 -11.32
N ARG A 259 16.34 4.34 -10.22
CA ARG A 259 15.78 4.00 -8.93
C ARG A 259 16.18 5.10 -7.95
N ILE A 260 15.19 5.78 -7.41
CA ILE A 260 15.42 6.91 -6.51
C ILE A 260 14.65 6.60 -5.24
N LYS A 261 15.34 6.69 -4.10
CA LYS A 261 14.74 6.65 -2.77
C LYS A 261 15.00 8.00 -2.10
N ILE A 262 13.96 8.62 -1.57
CA ILE A 262 14.04 9.89 -0.84
C ILE A 262 13.19 9.73 0.42
N GLY A 263 13.71 10.07 1.58
CA GLY A 263 12.91 10.06 2.80
C GLY A 263 13.70 10.31 4.07
N THR A 264 12.97 10.58 5.16
CA THR A 264 13.56 10.87 6.48
C THR A 264 14.40 9.72 7.02
N LEU A 265 14.06 8.46 6.70
CA LEU A 265 14.86 7.27 7.06
C LEU A 265 16.21 7.20 6.35
N CYS A 266 16.42 8.06 5.35
CA CYS A 266 17.66 8.19 4.60
C CYS A 266 18.32 9.56 4.84
N GLU A 267 17.94 10.22 5.94
CA GLU A 267 18.39 11.57 6.32
C GLU A 267 18.06 12.65 5.27
N ASP A 268 17.15 12.34 4.34
CA ASP A 268 16.66 13.29 3.34
C ASP A 268 15.50 14.12 3.89
N GLN A 269 15.16 15.20 3.18
CA GLN A 269 14.01 16.02 3.53
C GLN A 269 12.73 15.41 3.00
N PHE A 270 11.71 15.37 3.85
CA PHE A 270 10.35 14.93 3.53
C PHE A 270 9.36 15.82 4.27
N HIS A 271 8.49 16.47 3.52
CA HIS A 271 7.46 17.37 4.05
C HIS A 271 6.12 16.94 3.48
N LEU A 272 5.20 16.50 4.32
CA LEU A 272 3.82 16.21 3.96
C LEU A 272 2.92 17.24 4.64
N LYS A 273 2.11 17.94 3.84
CA LYS A 273 1.17 18.95 4.30
C LYS A 273 -0.25 18.58 3.88
N PRO A 274 -1.11 18.17 4.82
CA PRO A 274 -2.53 18.04 4.57
C PRO A 274 -3.17 19.41 4.30
N LEU A 275 -3.92 19.52 3.20
CA LEU A 275 -4.60 20.75 2.77
C LEU A 275 -6.11 20.70 2.98
N GLU A 276 -6.71 19.52 2.86
CA GLU A 276 -8.14 19.30 3.03
C GLU A 276 -8.39 18.03 3.84
N TRP A 277 -9.41 18.08 4.70
CA TRP A 277 -9.77 17.01 5.61
C TRP A 277 -11.24 16.62 5.46
N GLN A 278 -11.50 15.32 5.51
CA GLN A 278 -12.83 14.74 5.65
C GLN A 278 -12.98 14.19 7.07
N ILE A 279 -14.13 14.43 7.69
CA ILE A 279 -14.46 13.85 8.99
C ILE A 279 -15.45 12.71 8.79
N VAL A 280 -15.09 11.51 9.24
CA VAL A 280 -15.98 10.34 9.24
C VAL A 280 -15.92 9.68 10.61
N ASP A 281 -17.08 9.45 11.21
CA ASP A 281 -17.22 8.86 12.55
C ASP A 281 -16.37 9.56 13.63
N GLY A 282 -16.22 10.88 13.53
CA GLY A 282 -15.42 11.69 14.47
C GLY A 282 -13.91 11.67 14.22
N ARG A 283 -13.42 10.93 13.23
CA ARG A 283 -11.99 10.86 12.85
C ARG A 283 -11.70 11.72 11.64
N LYS A 284 -10.49 12.29 11.57
CA LYS A 284 -10.02 13.14 10.46
C LYS A 284 -9.15 12.34 9.49
N TYR A 285 -9.48 12.41 8.21
CA TYR A 285 -8.72 11.79 7.12
C TYR A 285 -8.40 12.87 6.08
N SER A 286 -7.14 12.98 5.66
CA SER A 286 -6.81 13.96 4.64
C SER A 286 -7.24 13.47 3.27
N ILE A 287 -7.85 14.37 2.49
CA ILE A 287 -8.30 14.10 1.12
C ILE A 287 -7.61 14.98 0.09
N HIS A 288 -6.71 15.89 0.51
CA HIS A 288 -5.85 16.67 -0.37
C HIS A 288 -4.54 16.93 0.36
N ASN A 289 -3.43 16.57 -0.27
CA ASN A 289 -2.10 16.66 0.31
C ASN A 289 -1.11 17.28 -0.68
N GLN A 290 -0.15 18.02 -0.13
CA GLN A 290 1.07 18.41 -0.81
C GLN A 290 2.27 17.75 -0.15
N ILE A 291 3.15 17.19 -0.96
CA ILE A 291 4.40 16.60 -0.50
C ILE A 291 5.55 17.20 -1.29
N GLU A 292 6.58 17.60 -0.57
CA GLU A 292 7.91 17.92 -1.12
C GLU A 292 8.91 16.97 -0.47
N ALA A 293 9.73 16.31 -1.27
CA ALA A 293 10.83 15.49 -0.76
C ALA A 293 12.07 15.69 -1.63
N PHE A 294 13.25 15.79 -1.00
CA PHE A 294 14.49 15.95 -1.74
C PHE A 294 15.71 15.43 -1.00
N ASN A 295 16.68 14.95 -1.79
CA ASN A 295 18.00 14.57 -1.35
C ASN A 295 19.07 15.48 -2.01
N GLN A 296 20.33 15.05 -2.03
CA GLN A 296 21.40 15.85 -2.63
C GLN A 296 21.31 15.99 -4.15
N GLN A 297 20.65 15.05 -4.84
CA GLN A 297 20.59 14.95 -6.30
C GLN A 297 19.18 15.15 -6.88
N TYR A 298 18.14 14.67 -6.21
CA TYR A 298 16.77 14.64 -6.73
C TYR A 298 15.80 15.33 -5.79
N LYS A 299 14.78 15.95 -6.38
CA LYS A 299 13.64 16.53 -5.68
C LYS A 299 12.35 16.07 -6.36
N ILE A 300 11.30 15.83 -5.60
CA ILE A 300 9.95 15.55 -6.11
C ILE A 300 8.93 16.42 -5.38
N ASP A 301 8.03 17.02 -6.17
CA ASP A 301 6.84 17.73 -5.70
C ASP A 301 5.62 16.92 -6.11
N ILE A 302 4.70 16.68 -5.16
CA ILE A 302 3.48 15.90 -5.35
C ILE A 302 2.31 16.71 -4.78
N ASP A 303 1.30 16.97 -5.59
CA ASP A 303 -0.03 17.36 -5.13
C ASP A 303 -0.99 16.22 -5.47
N TYR A 304 -1.73 15.71 -4.48
CA TYR A 304 -2.77 14.73 -4.77
C TYR A 304 -4.05 15.00 -4.00
N LYS A 305 -5.17 14.79 -4.69
CA LYS A 305 -6.51 14.99 -4.13
C LYS A 305 -7.41 13.79 -4.42
N ALA A 306 -8.02 13.26 -3.37
CA ALA A 306 -9.02 12.21 -3.46
C ALA A 306 -10.20 12.67 -4.32
N LYS A 307 -10.58 11.84 -5.28
CA LYS A 307 -11.80 12.00 -6.08
C LYS A 307 -12.96 11.29 -5.44
N VAL A 308 -12.69 10.09 -4.93
CA VAL A 308 -13.55 9.36 -4.02
C VAL A 308 -12.71 8.87 -2.84
N SER A 309 -13.33 8.86 -1.66
CA SER A 309 -12.70 8.56 -0.39
C SER A 309 -13.74 7.91 0.50
N ASP A 310 -13.54 6.63 0.81
CA ASP A 310 -14.50 5.84 1.55
C ASP A 310 -13.81 4.93 2.56
N ASN A 311 -14.56 4.57 3.61
CA ASN A 311 -14.08 3.66 4.62
C ASN A 311 -14.02 2.24 4.05
N ASN A 312 -12.84 1.62 4.11
CA ASN A 312 -12.72 0.20 3.81
C ASN A 312 -13.45 -0.59 4.90
N PRO A 313 -14.49 -1.37 4.55
CA PRO A 313 -15.27 -2.16 5.51
C PRO A 313 -14.40 -3.15 6.27
N GLY A 314 -13.37 -3.66 5.60
CA GLY A 314 -12.44 -4.59 6.15
C GLY A 314 -11.35 -3.80 6.82
N GLY A 315 -11.40 -3.70 8.14
CA GLY A 315 -10.21 -3.39 8.93
C GLY A 315 -9.11 -4.44 8.79
N ARG A 316 -9.03 -5.17 7.66
CA ARG A 316 -8.10 -6.25 7.28
C ARG A 316 -7.94 -7.36 8.34
N GLY A 317 -8.92 -7.54 9.23
CA GLY A 317 -8.82 -8.42 10.41
C GLY A 317 -8.02 -7.82 11.59
N LEU A 318 -7.78 -6.51 11.56
CA LEU A 318 -6.88 -5.73 12.42
C LEU A 318 -7.60 -4.74 13.34
N GLY A 319 -8.92 -4.59 13.20
CA GLY A 319 -9.69 -3.57 13.95
C GLY A 319 -9.37 -2.13 13.55
N LEU A 320 -8.81 -1.91 12.36
CA LEU A 320 -8.39 -0.60 11.88
C LEU A 320 -9.43 0.01 10.97
N LYS A 321 -9.57 1.33 11.06
CA LYS A 321 -10.30 2.09 10.05
C LYS A 321 -9.29 2.70 9.08
N VAL A 322 -9.43 2.28 7.84
CA VAL A 322 -8.58 2.69 6.73
C VAL A 322 -9.46 3.39 5.71
N PHE A 323 -9.04 4.59 5.31
CA PHE A 323 -9.68 5.35 4.26
C PHE A 323 -8.94 5.12 2.96
N GLU A 324 -9.56 4.35 2.08
CA GLU A 324 -9.06 4.04 0.76
C GLU A 324 -9.58 5.08 -0.23
N GLN A 325 -8.69 5.58 -1.07
CA GLN A 325 -8.96 6.73 -1.90
C GLN A 325 -8.45 6.49 -3.32
N ILE A 326 -9.29 6.79 -4.29
CA ILE A 326 -8.84 7.00 -5.66
C ILE A 326 -8.50 8.47 -5.79
N SER A 327 -7.23 8.76 -5.98
CA SER A 327 -6.69 10.11 -5.93
C SER A 327 -6.17 10.54 -7.30
N PHE A 328 -6.34 11.82 -7.62
CA PHE A 328 -5.70 12.43 -8.78
C PHE A 328 -4.41 13.11 -8.32
N TYR A 329 -3.31 12.80 -8.99
CA TYR A 329 -1.96 13.24 -8.70
C TYR A 329 -1.50 14.25 -9.76
N GLN A 330 -0.71 15.21 -9.30
CA GLN A 330 0.14 16.07 -10.10
C GLN A 330 1.55 15.97 -9.52
N VAL A 331 2.50 15.51 -10.34
CA VAL A 331 3.86 15.22 -9.88
C VAL A 331 4.86 15.94 -10.77
N ILE A 332 5.89 16.51 -10.14
CA ILE A 332 7.05 17.08 -10.84
C ILE A 332 8.32 16.47 -10.24
N LEU A 333 9.17 15.93 -11.10
CA LEU A 333 10.47 15.36 -10.74
C LEU A 333 11.58 16.31 -11.19
N TYR A 334 12.58 16.52 -10.33
CA TYR A 334 13.70 17.41 -10.55
C TYR A 334 15.04 16.71 -10.31
N GLU A 335 16.09 17.22 -10.95
CA GLU A 335 17.49 16.90 -10.67
C GLU A 335 18.27 18.19 -10.34
N LYS A 336 19.22 18.08 -9.42
CA LYS A 336 20.12 19.17 -9.06
C LYS A 336 21.25 19.29 -10.08
N GLN A 337 21.32 20.42 -10.77
CA GLN A 337 22.40 20.78 -11.67
C GLN A 337 22.97 22.14 -11.27
N ASN A 338 24.29 22.22 -11.02
CA ASN A 338 24.98 23.46 -10.62
C ASN A 338 24.27 24.24 -9.50
N GLN A 339 23.85 23.54 -8.44
CA GLN A 339 23.11 24.09 -7.29
C GLN A 339 21.66 24.54 -7.57
N THR A 340 21.16 24.41 -8.80
CA THR A 340 19.77 24.70 -9.17
C THR A 340 18.99 23.42 -9.44
N TRP A 341 17.68 23.44 -9.16
CA TRP A 341 16.78 22.34 -9.50
C TRP A 341 16.30 22.50 -10.94
N VAL A 342 16.56 21.50 -11.77
CA VAL A 342 16.12 21.43 -13.17
C VAL A 342 15.03 20.38 -13.26
N VAL A 343 13.92 20.73 -13.91
CA VAL A 343 12.79 19.80 -14.14
C VAL A 343 13.26 18.66 -15.04
N LEU A 344 13.09 17.42 -14.57
CA LEU A 344 13.27 16.20 -15.36
C LEU A 344 11.97 15.79 -16.04
N GLU A 345 10.83 15.95 -15.37
CA GLU A 345 9.50 15.62 -15.88
C GLU A 345 8.41 16.38 -15.10
N GLU A 346 7.47 17.02 -15.80
CA GLU A 346 6.41 17.89 -15.24
C GLU A 346 4.97 17.48 -15.60
N ASP A 347 4.79 16.55 -16.55
CA ASP A 347 3.48 16.09 -17.03
C ASP A 347 3.02 14.77 -16.40
N LEU A 348 3.46 14.50 -15.17
CA LEU A 348 3.11 13.30 -14.40
C LEU A 348 1.79 13.49 -13.66
N ASN A 349 0.73 13.69 -14.44
CA ASN A 349 -0.63 13.87 -13.94
C ASN A 349 -1.46 12.61 -14.17
N GLY A 350 -2.32 12.21 -13.24
CA GLY A 350 -3.20 11.06 -13.47
C GLY A 350 -3.80 10.50 -12.19
N PHE A 351 -4.41 9.33 -12.30
CA PHE A 351 -5.01 8.67 -11.14
C PHE A 351 -4.05 7.68 -10.50
N GLY A 352 -4.10 7.63 -9.18
CA GLY A 352 -3.41 6.67 -8.34
C GLY A 352 -4.30 6.30 -7.16
N PHE A 353 -3.68 5.77 -6.12
CA PHE A 353 -4.40 5.32 -4.93
C PHE A 353 -3.70 5.87 -3.68
N SER A 354 -4.48 6.33 -2.71
CA SER A 354 -3.97 6.72 -1.40
C SER A 354 -4.79 6.10 -0.28
N GLU A 355 -4.11 5.91 0.84
CA GLU A 355 -4.63 5.26 2.03
C GLU A 355 -4.27 6.11 3.25
N TRP A 356 -5.26 6.35 4.10
CA TRP A 356 -5.08 7.03 5.38
C TRP A 356 -5.62 6.16 6.50
N SER A 357 -4.76 5.74 7.43
CA SER A 357 -5.20 5.11 8.66
C SER A 357 -5.37 6.16 9.77
N HIS A 358 -6.31 5.92 10.67
CA HIS A 358 -6.47 6.69 11.89
C HIS A 358 -6.64 5.74 13.08
N ALA A 359 -5.60 5.64 13.89
CA ALA A 359 -5.65 5.27 15.30
C ALA A 359 -6.30 6.44 16.07
N ASP A 360 -7.28 6.10 16.92
CA ASP A 360 -7.92 7.07 17.81
C ASP A 360 -6.85 7.85 18.60
N ILE A 361 -7.03 9.17 18.72
CA ILE A 361 -6.25 10.04 19.62
C ILE A 361 -6.52 9.66 21.07
#